data_AF-A0A842T7A7-F1
#
_entry.id   AF-A0A842T7A7-F1
#
_cell.length_a   1.000
_cell.length_b   1.000
_cell.length_c   1.000
_cell.angle_alpha   90.00
_cell.angle_beta   90.00
_cell.angle_gamma   90.00
#
_symmetry.space_group_name_H-M   'P 1'
#
loop_
_entity.id
_entity.type
_entity.pdbx_description
1 polymer ?
#
loop_
_entity_poly.entity_id
_entity_poly.type
_entity_poly.pdbx_seq_one_letter_code
_entity_poly.pdbx_strand_id
1 'polypeptide(L)'
;MSSELNTIYFVNKFGSEKKQIPFPVSPNLKLMDVIPEISKKFGISSQNICIANMGGQVLTSSDLMKPIGELVEIFGKSYDIIDRGIVG
;
A
#
# COMPACT_ATOMS: atom_id res chain seq x y z
N MET A 1 -12.95 18.20 15.15
CA MET A 1 -11.61 17.70 14.79
C MET A 1 -11.65 17.31 13.34
N SER A 2 -11.02 18.07 12.46
CA SER A 2 -10.96 17.77 11.03
C SER A 2 -10.28 16.42 10.87
N SER A 3 -11.03 15.42 10.41
CA SER A 3 -10.48 14.11 10.03
C SER A 3 -9.63 14.33 8.78
N GLU A 4 -8.40 14.81 8.93
CA GLU A 4 -7.46 14.91 7.83
C GLU A 4 -7.15 13.50 7.34
N LEU A 5 -7.86 13.08 6.30
CA LEU A 5 -7.59 11.84 5.59
C LEU A 5 -6.28 12.02 4.83
N ASN A 6 -5.33 11.13 5.07
CA ASN A 6 -4.18 11.00 4.20
C ASN A 6 -4.62 10.24 2.94
N THR A 7 -4.27 10.75 1.77
CA THR A 7 -4.43 9.99 0.51
C THR A 7 -3.08 9.40 0.15
N ILE A 8 -2.98 8.08 0.24
CA ILE A 8 -1.85 7.31 -0.30
C ILE A 8 -2.23 6.74 -1.67
N TYR A 9 -1.24 6.40 -2.47
CA TYR A 9 -1.42 5.89 -3.82
C TYR A 9 -0.81 4.51 -3.93
N PHE A 10 -1.58 3.56 -4.45
CA PHE A 10 -1.09 2.23 -4.77
C PHE A 10 -0.92 2.09 -6.27
N VAL A 11 0.29 1.79 -6.71
CA VAL A 11 0.64 1.52 -8.10
C VAL A 11 0.65 0.02 -8.30
N ASN A 12 -0.14 -0.46 -9.26
CA ASN A 12 0.03 -1.81 -9.74
C ASN A 12 1.17 -1.85 -10.78
N LYS A 13 2.16 -2.74 -10.59
CA LYS A 13 3.21 -3.01 -11.59
C LYS A 13 2.87 -4.17 -12.54
N PHE A 14 1.72 -4.84 -12.38
CA PHE A 14 1.25 -5.89 -13.28
C PHE A 14 0.55 -5.32 -14.52
N GLY A 15 0.96 -5.82 -15.68
CA GLY A 15 0.38 -5.47 -16.98
C GLY A 15 0.93 -4.16 -17.59
N SER A 16 0.50 -3.87 -18.82
CA SER A 16 0.94 -2.72 -19.62
C SER A 16 0.52 -1.36 -19.04
N GLU A 17 -0.38 -1.35 -18.05
CA GLU A 17 -0.98 -0.14 -17.49
C GLU A 17 -0.58 0.03 -16.02
N LYS A 18 0.34 0.95 -15.74
CA LYS A 18 0.60 1.43 -14.38
C LYS A 18 -0.59 2.28 -13.90
N LYS A 19 -1.57 1.65 -13.26
CA LYS A 19 -2.68 2.37 -12.63
C LYS A 19 -2.30 2.79 -11.22
N GLN A 20 -2.29 4.10 -10.97
CA GLN A 20 -2.27 4.68 -9.63
C GLN A 20 -3.69 4.71 -9.09
N ILE A 21 -3.92 4.02 -7.97
CA ILE A 21 -5.21 4.00 -7.29
C ILE A 21 -5.10 4.85 -6.02
N PRO A 22 -5.84 5.97 -5.91
CA PRO A 22 -5.88 6.74 -4.68
C PRO A 22 -6.61 5.94 -3.58
N PHE A 23 -6.07 6.01 -2.37
CA PHE A 23 -6.57 5.29 -1.22
C PHE A 23 -6.65 6.26 -0.02
N PRO A 24 -7.81 6.89 0.19
CA PRO A 24 -8.03 7.77 1.33
C PRO A 24 -8.09 6.96 2.62
N VAL A 25 -7.25 7.28 3.59
CA VAL A 25 -7.09 6.52 4.82
C VAL A 25 -6.76 7.44 5.99
N SER A 26 -7.18 7.03 7.19
CA SER A 26 -6.80 7.73 8.41
C SER A 26 -5.28 7.62 8.63
N PRO A 27 -4.58 8.73 8.95
CA PRO A 27 -3.14 8.71 9.22
C PRO A 27 -2.77 7.81 10.42
N ASN A 28 -3.72 7.57 11.32
CA ASN A 28 -3.52 6.76 12.53
C ASN A 28 -3.75 5.25 12.29
N LEU A 29 -4.27 4.88 11.13
CA LEU A 29 -4.49 3.49 10.77
C LEU A 29 -3.15 2.82 10.44
N LYS A 30 -3.01 1.53 10.73
CA LYS A 30 -1.82 0.78 10.32
C LYS A 30 -1.96 0.33 8.88
N LEU A 31 -0.84 0.25 8.16
CA LEU A 31 -0.87 -0.21 6.78
C LEU A 31 -1.32 -1.67 6.66
N MET A 32 -1.05 -2.52 7.66
CA MET A 32 -1.56 -3.90 7.69
C MET A 32 -3.09 -3.98 7.69
N ASP A 33 -3.77 -3.04 8.35
CA ASP A 33 -5.22 -3.04 8.50
C ASP A 33 -5.94 -2.72 7.18
N VAL A 34 -5.25 -2.09 6.22
CA VAL A 34 -5.81 -1.80 4.89
C VAL A 34 -5.55 -2.89 3.84
N ILE A 35 -4.68 -3.87 4.13
CA ILE A 35 -4.36 -4.97 3.21
C ILE A 35 -5.62 -5.71 2.71
N PRO A 36 -6.64 -6.02 3.54
CA PRO A 36 -7.87 -6.66 3.05
C PRO A 36 -8.63 -5.81 2.02
N GLU A 37 -8.60 -4.48 2.14
CA GLU A 37 -9.24 -3.59 1.17
C GLU A 37 -8.42 -3.50 -0.12
N ILE A 38 -7.09 -3.42 -0.02
CA ILE A 38 -6.17 -3.49 -1.17
C ILE A 38 -6.40 -4.81 -1.92
N SER A 39 -6.47 -5.94 -1.21
CA SER A 39 -6.76 -7.26 -1.78
C SER A 39 -8.03 -7.26 -2.62
N LYS A 40 -9.13 -6.71 -2.11
CA LYS A 40 -10.38 -6.59 -2.86
C LYS A 40 -10.27 -5.66 -4.07
N LYS A 41 -9.60 -4.51 -3.94
CA LYS A 41 -9.45 -3.53 -5.03
C LYS A 41 -8.56 -4.02 -6.16
N PHE A 42 -7.48 -4.72 -5.84
CA PHE A 42 -6.52 -5.21 -6.82
C PHE A 42 -6.79 -6.65 -7.28
N GLY A 43 -7.73 -7.37 -6.65
CA GLY A 43 -8.02 -8.76 -6.98
C GLY A 43 -6.91 -9.74 -6.62
N ILE A 44 -6.03 -9.35 -5.69
CA ILE A 44 -4.86 -10.13 -5.26
C ILE A 44 -5.18 -10.77 -3.92
N SER A 45 -4.79 -12.03 -3.70
CA SER A 45 -4.91 -12.65 -2.38
C SER A 45 -4.12 -11.85 -1.34
N SER A 46 -4.72 -11.51 -0.20
CA SER A 46 -4.05 -10.76 0.87
C SER A 46 -2.75 -11.41 1.35
N GLN A 47 -2.64 -12.74 1.26
CA GLN A 47 -1.44 -13.51 1.58
C GLN A 47 -0.30 -13.33 0.57
N ASN A 48 -0.64 -12.94 -0.66
CA ASN A 48 0.29 -12.74 -1.76
C ASN A 48 0.66 -11.26 -1.95
N ILE A 49 0.00 -10.33 -1.24
CA ILE A 49 0.31 -8.91 -1.33
C ILE A 49 1.65 -8.63 -0.67
N CYS A 50 2.52 -8.00 -1.43
CA CYS A 50 3.74 -7.38 -0.98
C CYS A 50 3.66 -5.89 -1.34
N ILE A 51 4.04 -5.03 -0.40
CA ILE A 51 4.01 -3.58 -0.58
C ILE A 51 5.45 -3.08 -0.60
N ALA A 52 5.81 -2.29 -1.59
CA ALA A 52 7.11 -1.63 -1.67
C ALA A 52 6.93 -0.10 -1.76
N ASN A 53 7.94 0.66 -1.35
CA ASN A 53 7.96 2.09 -1.61
C ASN A 53 8.40 2.37 -3.06
N MET A 54 8.29 3.62 -3.51
CA MET A 54 8.72 4.01 -4.87
C MET A 54 10.24 3.83 -5.12
N GLY A 55 11.04 3.70 -4.07
CA GLY A 55 12.46 3.34 -4.16
C GLY A 55 12.72 1.87 -4.43
N GLY A 56 11.68 1.02 -4.46
CA GLY A 56 11.79 -0.42 -4.66
C GLY A 56 12.11 -1.20 -3.39
N GLN A 57 12.15 -0.55 -2.22
CA GLN A 57 12.31 -1.23 -0.95
C GLN A 57 10.98 -1.84 -0.52
N VAL A 58 10.97 -3.14 -0.27
CA VAL A 58 9.83 -3.88 0.30
C VAL A 58 9.64 -3.45 1.75
N LEU A 59 8.41 -3.09 2.12
CA LEU A 59 8.05 -2.77 3.49
C LEU A 59 8.06 -4.05 4.33
N THR A 60 8.71 -3.98 5.49
CA THR A 60 8.82 -5.09 6.42
C THR A 60 7.57 -5.19 7.30
N SER A 61 7.40 -6.31 8.01
CA SER A 61 6.32 -6.45 8.99
C SER A 61 6.31 -5.34 10.03
N SER A 62 7.49 -4.85 10.43
CA SER A 62 7.63 -3.72 11.35
C SER A 62 7.11 -2.42 10.74
N ASP A 63 7.34 -2.20 9.45
CA ASP A 63 6.80 -1.04 8.73
C ASP A 63 5.28 -1.13 8.60
N LEU A 64 4.75 -2.32 8.28
CA LEU A 64 3.30 -2.53 8.14
C LEU A 64 2.52 -2.28 9.45
N MET A 65 3.19 -2.37 10.60
CA MET A 65 2.62 -2.13 11.93
C MET A 65 2.62 -0.66 12.33
N LYS A 66 3.34 0.20 11.60
CA LYS A 66 3.38 1.65 11.84
C LYS A 66 2.11 2.34 11.36
N PRO A 67 1.75 3.49 11.96
CA PRO A 67 0.71 4.36 11.41
C PRO A 67 1.07 4.84 10.00
N ILE A 68 0.07 4.96 9.13
CA ILE A 68 0.26 5.41 7.76
C ILE A 68 0.84 6.83 7.70
N GLY A 69 0.52 7.70 8.66
CA GLY A 69 1.13 9.03 8.77
C GLY A 69 2.66 8.97 8.85
N GLU A 70 3.19 8.10 9.71
CA GLU A 70 4.63 7.90 9.88
C GLU A 70 5.26 7.30 8.60
N LEU A 71 4.59 6.33 7.99
CA LEU A 71 5.07 5.72 6.74
C LEU A 71 5.10 6.72 5.58
N VAL A 72 4.16 7.65 5.54
CA VAL A 72 4.11 8.73 4.54
C VAL A 72 5.27 9.70 4.73
N GLU A 73 5.64 10.02 5.96
CA GLU A 73 6.80 10.88 6.24
C GLU A 73 8.13 10.22 5.86
N ILE A 74 8.26 8.90 6.10
CA ILE A 74 9.50 8.15 5.82
C ILE A 74 9.64 7.81 4.33
N PHE A 75 8.58 7.32 3.70
CA PHE A 75 8.63 6.71 2.38
C PHE A 75 7.87 7.46 1.29
N GLY A 76 7.14 8.52 1.66
CA GLY A 76 6.24 9.24 0.76
C GLY A 76 4.86 8.60 0.64
N LYS A 77 4.02 9.17 -0.21
CA LYS A 77 2.59 8.78 -0.34
C LYS A 77 2.31 7.66 -1.33
N SER A 78 3.32 7.19 -2.06
CA SER A 78 3.12 6.26 -3.17
C SER A 78 3.82 4.94 -2.88
N TYR A 79 3.10 3.84 -3.11
CA TYR A 79 3.56 2.49 -2.85
C TYR A 79 3.26 1.60 -4.07
N ASP A 80 4.16 0.67 -4.35
CA ASP A 80 3.94 -0.40 -5.32
C ASP A 80 3.26 -1.59 -4.65
N ILE A 81 2.24 -2.15 -5.29
CA ILE A 81 1.63 -3.43 -4.92
C ILE A 81 2.20 -4.52 -5.83
N ILE A 82 2.72 -5.57 -5.20
CA ILE A 82 3.33 -6.73 -5.82
C ILE A 82 2.54 -7.98 -5.40
N ASP A 83 2.02 -8.73 -6.37
CA ASP A 83 1.41 -10.04 -6.23
C ASP A 83 2.51 -11.11 -6.30
N ARG A 84 2.78 -11.77 -5.18
CA ARG A 84 3.73 -12.86 -5.07
C ARG A 84 3.16 -14.22 -5.51
N GLY A 85 1.85 -14.30 -5.77
CA GLY A 85 1.17 -15.50 -6.23
C GLY A 85 1.28 -15.72 -7.73
N ILE A 86 1.53 -14.64 -8.50
CA ILE A 86 1.87 -14.74 -9.92
C ILE A 86 3.35 -15.07 -10.01
N VAL A 87 3.64 -16.37 -10.03
CA VAL A 87 4.94 -16.90 -10.44
C VAL A 87 4.95 -16.87 -11.97
N GLY A 88 5.81 -16.03 -12.54
CA GLY A 88 6.16 -16.11 -13.96
C GLY A 88 7.04 -17.32 -14.23
#